data_AF-A0A935W3A6-F1
#
_entry.id   AF-A0A935W3A6-F1
#
_cell.length_a   1.000
_cell.length_b   1.000
_cell.length_c   1.000
_cell.angle_alpha   90.00
_cell.angle_beta   90.00
_cell.angle_gamma   90.00
#
_symmetry.space_group_name_H-M   'P 1'
#
loop_
_entity.id
_entity.type
_entity.pdbx_description
1 polymer ?
#
loop_
_entity_poly.entity_id
_entity_poly.type
_entity_poly.pdbx_seq_one_letter_code
_entity_poly.pdbx_strand_id
1 'polypeptide(L)'
;MGMLAFFERFGDLAFEETRVVTVPPGKAVPAGVYGLLEFYCTDDDCDCRRVIIQIVSKNSADKVWATISYGWEDAAFYRKCSPGTEGGAEWFGATLDPLNSQSAHAGAFLSLFKHVVLQDKSYVDRLKRHYTMFKNLSRSPKRASAQKR
;
A
#
# COMPACT_ATOMS: atom_id res chain seq x y z
N MET A 1 3.18 -14.56 4.33
CA MET A 1 3.23 -13.55 3.26
C MET A 1 3.78 -12.27 3.87
N GLY A 2 5.03 -11.91 3.54
CA GLY A 2 5.68 -10.71 4.05
C GLY A 2 5.25 -9.47 3.28
N MET A 3 5.10 -8.35 3.99
CA MET A 3 4.89 -7.03 3.41
C MET A 3 6.07 -6.18 3.82
N LEU A 4 6.67 -5.45 2.87
CA LEU A 4 7.82 -4.59 3.14
C LEU A 4 7.55 -3.21 2.52
N ALA A 5 7.97 -2.17 3.23
CA ALA A 5 7.76 -0.81 2.78
C ALA A 5 8.57 -0.51 1.51
N PHE A 6 8.02 0.32 0.64
CA PHE A 6 8.68 0.71 -0.60
C PHE A 6 10.01 1.45 -0.36
N PHE A 7 10.04 2.32 0.65
CA PHE A 7 11.24 3.10 1.01
C PHE A 7 12.41 2.23 1.47
N GLU A 8 12.17 1.00 1.95
CA GLU A 8 13.23 0.06 2.36
C GLU A 8 14.08 -0.40 1.17
N ARG A 9 13.53 -0.36 -0.06
CA ARG A 9 14.25 -0.72 -1.29
C ARG A 9 14.59 0.48 -2.17
N PHE A 10 13.77 1.53 -2.09
CA PHE A 10 13.86 2.68 -2.99
C PHE A 10 13.85 4.00 -2.21
N GLY A 11 14.70 4.13 -1.19
CA GLY A 11 14.72 5.25 -0.24
C GLY A 11 14.48 6.62 -0.86
N ASP A 12 15.44 7.14 -1.65
CA ASP A 12 15.36 8.50 -2.22
C ASP A 12 14.10 8.70 -3.07
N LEU A 13 13.79 7.75 -3.94
CA LEU A 13 12.61 7.80 -4.80
C LEU A 13 11.31 7.78 -3.97
N ALA A 14 11.26 6.96 -2.92
CA ALA A 14 10.12 6.90 -2.03
C ALA A 14 9.90 8.23 -1.31
N PHE A 15 10.97 8.90 -0.85
CA PHE A 15 10.84 10.22 -0.23
C PHE A 15 10.34 11.29 -1.21
N GLU A 16 10.80 11.27 -2.46
CA GLU A 16 10.38 12.20 -3.50
C GLU A 16 8.92 11.98 -3.94
N GLU A 17 8.48 10.72 -3.99
CA GLU A 17 7.20 10.35 -4.60
C GLU A 17 6.10 9.96 -3.59
N THR A 18 6.42 9.93 -2.30
CA THR A 18 5.46 9.69 -1.22
C THR A 18 4.31 10.69 -1.32
N ARG A 19 3.08 10.16 -1.39
CA ARG A 19 1.90 11.03 -1.40
C ARG A 19 1.69 11.62 -0.01
N VAL A 20 1.56 12.94 0.01
CA VAL A 20 1.21 13.71 1.20
C VAL A 20 -0.19 14.31 1.04
N VAL A 21 -1.00 14.22 2.09
CA VAL A 21 -2.33 14.82 2.17
C VAL A 21 -2.33 15.86 3.28
N THR A 22 -2.79 17.07 2.97
CA THR A 22 -3.01 18.12 3.96
C THR A 22 -4.49 18.22 4.28
N VAL A 23 -4.84 18.03 5.56
CA VAL A 23 -6.21 18.12 6.07
C VAL A 23 -6.36 19.47 6.78
N PRO A 24 -7.26 20.35 6.31
CA PRO A 24 -7.55 21.61 6.98
C PRO A 24 -8.37 21.38 8.27
N PRO A 25 -8.40 22.36 9.20
CA PRO A 25 -9.28 22.30 10.37
C PRO A 25 -10.76 22.14 10.03
N GLY A 26 -11.53 21.59 10.98
CA GLY A 26 -12.99 21.43 10.85
C GLY A 26 -13.45 20.23 10.01
N LYS A 27 -12.56 19.26 9.76
CA LYS A 27 -12.90 18.00 9.10
C LYS A 27 -13.06 16.86 10.13
N ALA A 28 -13.59 15.73 9.68
CA ALA A 28 -13.76 14.51 10.50
C ALA A 28 -12.42 13.88 10.95
N VAL A 29 -11.34 14.25 10.28
CA VAL A 29 -9.96 13.92 10.61
C VAL A 29 -9.30 15.17 11.20
N PRO A 30 -8.43 15.05 12.22
CA PRO A 30 -7.68 16.18 12.75
C PRO A 30 -6.91 16.93 11.66
N ALA A 31 -6.75 18.24 11.86
CA ALA A 31 -5.94 19.04 10.95
C ALA A 31 -4.49 18.57 11.00
N GLY A 32 -3.85 18.46 9.84
CA GLY A 32 -2.47 18.00 9.79
C GLY A 32 -1.99 17.63 8.39
N VAL A 33 -0.73 17.25 8.34
CA VAL A 33 -0.06 16.75 7.14
C VAL A 33 0.18 15.27 7.35
N TYR A 34 -0.32 14.46 6.43
CA TYR A 34 -0.30 13.00 6.52
C TYR A 34 0.43 12.39 5.34
N GLY A 35 1.38 11.50 5.61
CA GLY A 35 2.09 10.71 4.60
C GLY A 35 1.40 9.37 4.39
N LEU A 36 1.36 8.92 3.14
CA LEU A 36 0.84 7.61 2.74
C LEU A 36 2.04 6.70 2.43
N LEU A 37 2.41 5.86 3.41
CA LEU A 37 3.51 4.91 3.27
C LEU A 37 3.03 3.65 2.59
N GLU A 38 3.72 3.26 1.52
CA GLU A 38 3.36 2.14 0.65
C GLU A 38 4.09 0.86 1.07
N PHE A 39 3.36 -0.24 1.17
CA PHE A 39 3.88 -1.57 1.51
C PHE A 39 3.44 -2.59 0.45
N TYR A 40 4.40 -3.38 -0.02
CA TYR A 40 4.20 -4.35 -1.09
C TYR A 40 4.57 -5.77 -0.66
N CYS A 41 3.92 -6.74 -1.30
CA CYS A 41 4.16 -8.16 -1.06
C CYS A 41 5.58 -8.55 -1.48
N THR A 42 6.30 -9.25 -0.59
CA THR A 42 7.67 -9.69 -0.82
C THR A 42 7.77 -11.08 -1.45
N ASP A 43 6.67 -11.80 -1.56
CA ASP A 43 6.63 -13.15 -2.14
C ASP A 43 6.79 -13.07 -3.67
N ASP A 44 7.85 -13.65 -4.22
CA ASP A 44 8.21 -13.61 -5.63
C ASP A 44 7.17 -14.22 -6.57
N ASP A 45 6.54 -15.29 -6.11
CA ASP A 45 5.56 -16.06 -6.87
C ASP A 45 4.15 -15.45 -6.77
N CYS A 46 3.98 -14.42 -5.94
CA CYS A 46 2.71 -13.72 -5.75
C CYS A 46 2.59 -12.46 -6.65
N ASP A 47 1.65 -12.47 -7.60
CA ASP A 47 1.22 -11.30 -8.40
C ASP A 47 -0.08 -10.70 -7.83
N CYS A 48 -0.09 -10.38 -6.54
CA CYS A 48 -1.32 -9.95 -5.86
C CYS A 48 -1.80 -8.54 -6.23
N ARG A 49 -1.03 -7.74 -7.00
CA ARG A 49 -1.44 -6.43 -7.52
C ARG A 49 -2.21 -5.54 -6.52
N ARG A 50 -1.67 -5.48 -5.30
CA ARG A 50 -2.21 -4.73 -4.16
C ARG A 50 -1.11 -3.99 -3.44
N VAL A 51 -1.51 -2.96 -2.72
CA VAL A 51 -0.68 -2.19 -1.81
C VAL A 51 -1.37 -2.09 -0.45
N ILE A 52 -0.59 -2.18 0.62
CA ILE A 52 -1.03 -1.73 1.94
C ILE A 52 -0.50 -0.32 2.14
N ILE A 53 -1.37 0.60 2.53
CA ILE A 53 -1.02 2.00 2.78
C ILE A 53 -1.20 2.29 4.26
N GLN A 54 -0.12 2.66 4.93
CA GLN A 54 -0.19 3.20 6.28
C GLN A 54 -0.22 4.72 6.22
N ILE A 55 -1.20 5.31 6.89
CA ILE A 55 -1.32 6.76 7.01
C ILE A 55 -0.68 7.17 8.33
N VAL A 56 0.37 7.99 8.22
CA VAL A 56 1.12 8.51 9.37
C VAL A 56 1.09 10.04 9.37
N SER A 57 1.18 10.65 10.54
CA SER A 57 1.28 12.12 10.63
C SER A 57 2.73 12.55 10.47
N LYS A 58 2.96 13.68 9.80
CA LYS A 58 4.30 14.31 9.73
C LYS A 58 4.92 14.53 11.12
N ASN A 59 4.09 14.78 12.13
CA ASN A 59 4.56 15.05 13.51
C ASN A 59 4.73 13.78 14.34
N SER A 60 4.27 12.62 13.86
CA SER A 60 4.31 11.35 14.60
C SER A 60 4.27 10.19 13.60
N ALA A 61 5.45 9.80 13.12
CA ALA A 61 5.60 8.66 12.21
C ALA A 61 5.26 7.33 12.91
N ASP A 62 5.48 7.23 14.22
CA ASP A 62 5.22 6.01 15.02
C ASP A 62 3.73 5.72 15.21
N LYS A 63 2.86 6.72 14.97
CA LYS A 63 1.41 6.58 15.12
C LYS A 63 0.76 6.33 13.76
N VAL A 64 0.31 5.10 13.56
CA VAL A 64 -0.54 4.73 12.42
C VAL A 64 -1.97 5.21 12.68
N TRP A 65 -2.47 6.04 11.76
CA TRP A 65 -3.83 6.57 11.83
C TRP A 65 -4.84 5.66 11.14
N ALA A 66 -4.44 5.08 10.01
CA ALA A 66 -5.20 4.07 9.31
C ALA A 66 -4.25 3.16 8.53
N THR A 67 -4.59 1.89 8.47
CA THR A 67 -3.97 0.94 7.53
C THR A 67 -5.02 0.55 6.50
N ILE A 68 -4.76 0.85 5.23
CA ILE A 68 -5.70 0.65 4.13
C ILE A 68 -5.10 -0.39 3.18
N SER A 69 -5.83 -1.46 2.94
CA SER A 69 -5.53 -2.40 1.86
C SER A 69 -6.19 -1.89 0.57
N TYR A 70 -5.43 -1.79 -0.52
CA TYR A 70 -5.95 -1.36 -1.82
C TYR A 70 -5.50 -2.30 -2.96
N GLY A 71 -6.47 -2.94 -3.59
CA GLY A 71 -6.28 -3.68 -4.84
C GLY A 71 -6.91 -2.96 -6.03
N TRP A 72 -6.16 -2.83 -7.12
CA TRP A 72 -6.60 -2.08 -8.32
C TRP A 72 -7.18 -2.94 -9.45
N GLU A 73 -6.96 -4.26 -9.44
CA GLU A 73 -7.65 -5.19 -10.34
C GLU A 73 -9.10 -5.41 -9.93
N ASP A 74 -9.91 -6.02 -10.78
CA ASP A 74 -11.31 -6.33 -10.47
C ASP A 74 -11.47 -7.53 -9.51
N ALA A 75 -12.69 -7.71 -8.99
CA ALA A 75 -12.99 -8.84 -8.11
C ALA A 75 -12.86 -10.22 -8.80
N ALA A 76 -12.95 -10.30 -10.13
CA ALA A 76 -12.79 -11.55 -10.86
C ALA A 76 -11.31 -12.00 -10.90
N PHE A 77 -10.37 -11.06 -10.98
CA PHE A 77 -8.95 -11.30 -10.82
C PHE A 77 -8.66 -11.89 -9.45
N TYR A 78 -9.10 -11.25 -8.36
CA TYR A 78 -8.79 -11.71 -7.01
C TYR A 78 -9.43 -13.05 -6.65
N ARG A 79 -10.62 -13.35 -7.19
CA ARG A 79 -11.23 -14.69 -7.10
C ARG A 79 -10.33 -15.80 -7.62
N LYS A 80 -9.54 -15.53 -8.66
CA LYS A 80 -8.58 -16.50 -9.22
C LYS A 80 -7.30 -16.61 -8.38
N CYS A 81 -6.89 -15.52 -7.73
CA CYS A 81 -5.68 -15.49 -6.90
C CYS A 81 -5.84 -16.22 -5.55
N SER A 82 -7.07 -16.36 -5.03
CA SER A 82 -7.33 -17.09 -3.77
C SER A 82 -8.54 -18.04 -3.88
N PRO A 83 -8.37 -19.19 -4.54
CA PRO A 83 -9.41 -20.22 -4.57
C PRO A 83 -9.49 -20.93 -3.21
N GLY A 84 -10.37 -20.47 -2.32
CA GLY A 84 -10.64 -21.17 -1.05
C GLY A 84 -11.16 -20.33 0.11
N THR A 85 -10.97 -19.00 0.09
CA THR A 85 -11.42 -18.07 1.15
C THR A 85 -12.36 -17.03 0.56
N GLU A 86 -13.68 -17.22 0.63
CA GLU A 86 -14.73 -16.25 0.23
C GLU A 86 -14.44 -15.40 -1.05
N GLY A 87 -13.64 -15.96 -1.97
CA GLY A 87 -13.33 -15.42 -3.29
C GLY A 87 -12.37 -14.24 -3.38
N GLY A 88 -11.57 -13.85 -2.37
CA GLY A 88 -10.57 -12.76 -2.51
C GLY A 88 -11.14 -11.40 -2.95
N ALA A 89 -12.46 -11.28 -3.09
CA ALA A 89 -13.15 -10.10 -3.58
C ALA A 89 -13.06 -8.96 -2.56
N GLU A 90 -12.77 -9.28 -1.31
CA GLU A 90 -12.44 -8.34 -0.24
C GLU A 90 -11.12 -7.58 -0.49
N TRP A 91 -10.28 -8.07 -1.40
CA TRP A 91 -9.06 -7.36 -1.84
C TRP A 91 -9.34 -6.34 -2.95
N PHE A 92 -10.54 -6.38 -3.55
CA PHE A 92 -10.93 -5.39 -4.54
C PHE A 92 -11.23 -4.03 -3.90
N GLY A 93 -10.61 -2.98 -4.45
CA GLY A 93 -10.81 -1.63 -3.99
C GLY A 93 -10.12 -1.37 -2.66
N ALA A 94 -10.48 -0.24 -2.03
CA ALA A 94 -9.87 0.16 -0.76
C ALA A 94 -10.72 -0.32 0.43
N THR A 95 -10.08 -0.96 1.40
CA THR A 95 -10.69 -1.43 2.64
C THR A 95 -9.77 -1.14 3.83
N LEU A 96 -10.32 -1.05 5.03
CA LEU A 96 -9.48 -1.03 6.23
C LEU A 96 -8.89 -2.42 6.41
N ASP A 97 -7.59 -2.48 6.64
CA ASP A 97 -6.90 -3.73 6.91
C ASP A 97 -7.27 -4.23 8.32
N PRO A 98 -7.91 -5.40 8.45
CA PRO A 98 -8.39 -5.89 9.74
C PRO A 98 -7.27 -6.45 10.62
N LEU A 99 -6.09 -6.72 10.04
CA LEU A 99 -4.96 -7.32 10.75
C LEU A 99 -4.04 -6.27 11.38
N ASN A 100 -4.27 -4.99 11.09
CA ASN A 100 -3.43 -3.89 11.55
C ASN A 100 -4.18 -2.94 12.49
N SER A 101 -3.42 -2.25 13.35
CA SER A 101 -4.00 -1.24 14.24
C SER A 101 -4.65 -0.10 13.46
N GLN A 102 -5.78 0.37 13.99
CA GLN A 102 -6.57 1.46 13.42
C GLN A 102 -6.82 2.52 14.50
N SER A 103 -6.80 3.80 14.12
CA SER A 103 -7.25 4.86 15.02
C SER A 103 -8.77 5.04 14.97
N ALA A 104 -9.33 5.80 15.91
CA ALA A 104 -10.74 6.20 15.88
C ALA A 104 -11.13 6.98 14.60
N HIS A 105 -10.16 7.51 13.85
CA HIS A 105 -10.39 8.25 12.61
C HIS A 105 -10.21 7.40 11.35
N ALA A 106 -9.92 6.10 11.48
CA ALA A 106 -9.58 5.25 10.33
C ALA A 106 -10.67 5.22 9.25
N GLY A 107 -11.95 5.19 9.65
CA GLY A 107 -13.07 5.26 8.71
C GLY A 107 -13.08 6.57 7.89
N ALA A 108 -12.80 7.70 8.53
CA ALA A 108 -12.74 8.99 7.86
C ALA A 108 -11.53 9.08 6.90
N PHE A 109 -10.40 8.49 7.27
CA PHE A 109 -9.26 8.34 6.37
C PHE A 109 -9.53 7.42 5.18
N LEU A 110 -10.25 6.31 5.39
CA LEU A 110 -10.68 5.45 4.29
C LEU A 110 -11.57 6.20 3.31
N SER A 111 -12.54 6.98 3.82
CA SER A 111 -13.38 7.83 2.98
C SER A 111 -12.55 8.87 2.21
N LEU A 112 -11.62 9.55 2.88
CA LEU A 112 -10.70 10.48 2.23
C LEU A 112 -9.89 9.79 1.12
N PHE A 113 -9.39 8.58 1.41
CA PHE A 113 -8.62 7.82 0.44
C PHE A 113 -9.46 7.48 -0.80
N LYS A 114 -10.67 6.95 -0.61
CA LYS A 114 -11.59 6.57 -1.70
C LYS A 114 -12.05 7.75 -2.55
N HIS A 115 -12.45 8.85 -1.89
CA HIS A 115 -13.15 9.94 -2.56
C HIS A 115 -12.25 11.09 -2.98
N VAL A 116 -11.01 11.16 -2.48
CA VAL A 116 -10.06 12.23 -2.81
C VAL A 116 -8.81 11.63 -3.44
N VAL A 117 -8.13 10.72 -2.74
CA VAL A 117 -6.83 10.22 -3.17
C VAL A 117 -6.94 9.34 -4.42
N LEU A 118 -7.90 8.41 -4.47
CA LEU A 118 -8.10 7.52 -5.62
C LEU A 118 -8.71 8.21 -6.86
N GLN A 119 -9.19 9.45 -6.74
CA GLN A 119 -9.65 10.21 -7.90
C GLN A 119 -8.48 10.72 -8.76
N ASP A 120 -7.29 10.78 -8.17
CA ASP A 120 -6.05 11.11 -8.86
C ASP A 120 -5.50 9.88 -9.61
N LYS A 121 -5.82 9.78 -10.90
CA LYS A 121 -5.36 8.67 -11.75
C LYS A 121 -3.84 8.57 -11.80
N SER A 122 -3.13 9.70 -11.75
CA SER A 122 -1.66 9.72 -11.76
C SER A 122 -1.07 9.07 -10.51
N TYR A 123 -1.77 9.18 -9.38
CA TYR A 123 -1.39 8.49 -8.15
C TYR A 123 -1.61 6.99 -8.27
N VAL A 124 -2.74 6.54 -8.82
CA VAL A 124 -3.01 5.10 -9.02
C VAL A 124 -1.99 4.48 -9.98
N ASP A 125 -1.66 5.17 -11.07
CA ASP A 125 -0.64 4.69 -12.01
C ASP A 125 0.75 4.64 -11.38
N ARG A 126 1.06 5.59 -10.47
CA ARG A 126 2.29 5.55 -9.68
C ARG A 126 2.35 4.34 -8.76
N LEU A 127 1.27 4.01 -8.04
CA LEU A 127 1.21 2.81 -7.20
C LEU A 127 1.47 1.53 -7.99
N LYS A 128 0.93 1.43 -9.21
CA LYS A 128 1.18 0.29 -10.11
C LYS A 128 2.64 0.23 -10.56
N ARG A 129 3.23 1.37 -10.92
CA ARG A 129 4.65 1.46 -11.30
C ARG A 129 5.54 1.01 -10.14
N HIS A 130 5.31 1.51 -8.93
CA HIS A 130 6.07 1.15 -7.73
C HIS A 130 5.96 -0.34 -7.44
N TYR A 131 4.76 -0.91 -7.57
CA TYR A 131 4.55 -2.35 -7.47
C TYR A 131 5.40 -3.14 -8.47
N THR A 132 5.39 -2.77 -9.75
CA THR A 132 6.21 -3.41 -10.78
C THR A 132 7.70 -3.29 -10.47
N MET A 133 8.17 -2.11 -10.07
CA MET A 133 9.57 -1.91 -9.65
C MET A 133 9.95 -2.83 -8.48
N PHE A 134 9.07 -2.90 -7.48
CA PHE A 134 9.27 -3.70 -6.29
C PHE A 134 9.36 -5.21 -6.61
N LYS A 135 8.49 -5.70 -7.50
CA LYS A 135 8.45 -7.09 -7.96
C LYS A 135 9.60 -7.46 -8.91
N ASN A 136 10.10 -6.52 -9.70
CA ASN A 136 11.22 -6.77 -10.61
C ASN A 136 12.54 -6.95 -9.84
N LEU A 137 12.76 -6.22 -8.75
CA LEU A 137 13.95 -6.41 -7.92
C LEU A 137 13.98 -7.77 -7.24
N SER A 138 12.82 -8.25 -6.76
CA SER A 138 12.73 -9.51 -6.04
C SER A 138 12.93 -10.72 -6.98
N ARG A 139 12.54 -10.58 -8.25
CA ARG A 139 12.76 -11.56 -9.34
C ARG A 139 14.19 -11.61 -9.91
N SER A 140 15.16 -10.94 -9.29
CA SER A 140 16.57 -11.05 -9.70
C SER A 140 16.98 -12.54 -9.71
N PRO A 141 17.63 -13.04 -10.79
CA PRO A 141 18.06 -14.43 -10.83
C PRO A 141 18.95 -14.66 -9.61
N LYS A 142 18.64 -15.69 -8.81
CA LYS A 142 19.51 -16.16 -7.72
C LYS A 142 20.94 -16.11 -8.26
N ARG A 143 21.78 -15.22 -7.72
CA ARG A 143 23.21 -15.25 -7.99
C ARG A 143 23.62 -16.69 -7.74
N ALA A 144 23.96 -17.41 -8.80
CA ALA A 144 24.56 -18.73 -8.68
C ALA A 144 25.76 -18.54 -7.76
N SER A 145 25.65 -19.04 -6.53
CA SER A 145 26.75 -19.08 -5.60
C SER A 145 27.79 -19.99 -6.23
N ALA A 146 28.75 -19.36 -6.91
CA ALA A 146 30.01 -19.96 -7.28
C ALA A 146 30.72 -20.39 -5.99
N GLN A 147 30.37 -21.58 -5.51
CA GLN A 147 31.12 -22.27 -4.48
C GLN A 147 32.35 -22.86 -5.16
N LYS A 148 33.41 -22.04 -5.32
CA LYS A 148 34.76 -22.56 -5.45
C LYS A 148 35.15 -23.18 -4.10
N ARG A 149 35.27 -24.51 -4.05
CA ARG A 149 36.31 -25.23 -3.29
C ARG A 149 36.59 -26.55 -3.98
#